data_AF-A0A0B6Z7X0-F1
#
_entry.id   AF-A0A0B6Z7X0-F1
#
_cell.length_a   1.000
_cell.length_b   1.000
_cell.length_c   1.000
_cell.angle_alpha   90.00
_cell.angle_beta   90.00
_cell.angle_gamma   90.00
#
_symmetry.space_group_name_H-M   'P 1'
#
loop_
_entity.id
_entity.type
_entity.pdbx_description
1 polymer ?
#
loop_
_entity_poly.entity_id
_entity_poly.type
_entity_poly.pdbx_seq_one_letter_code
_entity_poly.pdbx_strand_id
1 'polypeptide(L)'
;DDDDDDDNNGGDDIRHTYDETRNVQTVTDTTYRADEGRQGEESLGELTFCGSSRLKDVKQLLKEWMISCPEPQDDDVAMVTEYLVKLVQHRNLEKAFILLKFLTRKVMSQRSHTWEQCVYNIVKCVQN
;
A
#
# COMPACT_ATOMS: atom_id res chain seq x y z
N ASP A 1 -66.25 -11.62 -26.88
CA ASP A 1 -64.88 -11.15 -27.17
C ASP A 1 -64.59 -10.08 -26.15
N ASP A 2 -64.41 -10.58 -24.93
CA ASP A 2 -63.93 -9.87 -23.75
C ASP A 2 -62.39 -10.07 -23.70
N ASP A 3 -61.74 -9.68 -22.60
CA ASP A 3 -60.28 -9.76 -22.35
C ASP A 3 -59.44 -8.73 -23.17
N ASP A 4 -58.33 -8.13 -22.72
CA ASP A 4 -57.77 -7.82 -21.39
C ASP A 4 -57.80 -6.27 -21.22
N ASP A 5 -57.50 -5.57 -20.11
CA ASP A 5 -56.95 -5.89 -18.78
C ASP A 5 -57.44 -4.81 -17.76
N ASP A 6 -57.00 -4.86 -16.50
CA ASP A 6 -57.43 -4.07 -15.33
C ASP A 6 -56.24 -3.34 -14.65
N ASP A 7 -56.45 -2.11 -14.19
CA ASP A 7 -55.43 -1.24 -13.59
C ASP A 7 -55.69 -1.19 -12.07
N ASN A 8 -55.01 -2.01 -11.26
CA ASN A 8 -55.14 -1.88 -9.80
C ASN A 8 -53.90 -2.19 -8.95
N ASN A 9 -53.86 -1.50 -7.81
CA ASN A 9 -52.69 -1.22 -6.99
C ASN A 9 -52.77 -1.91 -5.61
N GLY A 10 -51.61 -2.34 -5.11
CA GLY A 10 -51.36 -2.59 -3.68
C GLY A 10 -51.13 -4.06 -3.31
N GLY A 11 -49.85 -4.43 -3.09
CA GLY A 11 -49.45 -5.77 -2.65
C GLY A 11 -48.14 -5.77 -1.86
N ASP A 12 -48.30 -5.83 -0.54
CA ASP A 12 -47.42 -6.40 0.50
C ASP A 12 -45.94 -5.95 0.69
N ASP A 13 -45.74 -5.35 1.88
CA ASP A 13 -44.47 -5.16 2.58
C ASP A 13 -43.90 -6.51 3.04
N ILE A 14 -42.94 -7.06 2.30
CA ILE A 14 -42.09 -8.18 2.76
C ILE A 14 -40.64 -7.73 2.82
N ARG A 15 -40.25 -7.21 3.98
CA ARG A 15 -38.84 -7.09 4.41
C ARG A 15 -38.19 -8.47 4.47
N HIS A 16 -37.58 -8.89 3.36
CA HIS A 16 -36.82 -10.12 3.29
C HIS A 16 -35.47 -9.94 4.03
N THR A 17 -35.44 -10.25 5.33
CA THR A 17 -34.21 -10.31 6.11
C THR A 17 -33.42 -11.55 5.73
N TYR A 18 -32.53 -11.42 4.74
CA TYR A 18 -31.53 -12.44 4.46
C TYR A 18 -30.44 -12.39 5.53
N ASP A 19 -30.50 -13.32 6.47
CA ASP A 19 -29.35 -13.75 7.24
C ASP A 19 -28.40 -14.49 6.29
N GLU A 20 -27.21 -13.93 6.03
CA GLU A 20 -26.08 -14.73 5.59
C GLU A 20 -24.82 -14.35 6.37
N THR A 21 -24.72 -14.96 7.56
CA THR A 21 -23.48 -15.04 8.33
C THR A 21 -22.29 -15.55 7.49
N ARG A 22 -21.34 -14.66 7.19
CA ARG A 22 -19.93 -15.05 6.94
C ARG A 22 -18.95 -14.26 7.78
N ASN A 23 -18.79 -14.75 9.00
CA ASN A 23 -17.64 -14.52 9.86
C ASN A 23 -16.33 -14.92 9.15
N VAL A 24 -15.39 -13.97 8.99
CA VAL A 24 -13.96 -14.29 8.87
C VAL A 24 -13.17 -13.37 9.81
N GLN A 25 -13.17 -13.74 11.08
CA GLN A 25 -12.20 -13.31 12.07
C GLN A 25 -10.80 -13.76 11.62
N THR A 26 -9.99 -12.87 11.03
CA THR A 26 -8.56 -13.16 10.76
C THR A 26 -7.76 -13.09 12.05
N VAL A 27 -7.93 -14.09 12.91
CA VAL A 27 -6.97 -14.40 13.97
C VAL A 27 -5.74 -14.94 13.25
N THR A 28 -4.63 -14.20 13.27
CA THR A 28 -3.32 -14.77 12.91
C THR A 28 -2.86 -15.64 14.07
N ASP A 29 -3.50 -16.80 14.21
CA ASP A 29 -3.15 -17.78 15.23
C ASP A 29 -1.73 -18.25 14.97
N THR A 30 -0.89 -18.04 15.98
CA THR A 30 0.46 -18.58 15.99
C THR A 30 0.32 -19.96 16.61
N THR A 31 0.64 -21.05 15.90
CA THR A 31 1.71 -22.01 16.30
C THR A 31 1.68 -23.44 15.69
N TYR A 32 2.90 -23.99 15.57
CA TYR A 32 3.33 -25.42 15.49
C TYR A 32 2.83 -26.36 14.37
N ARG A 33 3.78 -26.82 13.52
CA ARG A 33 4.47 -28.12 13.70
C ARG A 33 5.67 -28.28 12.73
N ALA A 34 6.63 -29.11 13.12
CA ALA A 34 7.89 -29.32 12.39
C ALA A 34 7.78 -30.48 11.39
N ASP A 35 8.41 -30.33 10.22
CA ASP A 35 8.93 -31.41 9.37
C ASP A 35 10.10 -30.87 8.53
N GLU A 36 10.96 -31.74 8.01
CA GLU A 36 12.30 -31.37 7.54
C GLU A 36 12.36 -30.96 6.06
N GLY A 37 13.29 -30.06 5.71
CA GLY A 37 13.88 -30.06 4.37
C GLY A 37 13.18 -29.27 3.25
N ARG A 38 12.79 -28.01 3.47
CA ARG A 38 12.75 -27.00 2.40
C ARG A 38 13.25 -25.64 2.90
N GLN A 39 14.22 -25.06 2.20
CA GLN A 39 14.68 -23.69 2.47
C GLN A 39 13.50 -22.74 2.30
N GLY A 40 13.35 -21.83 3.27
CA GLY A 40 12.08 -21.14 3.51
C GLY A 40 11.58 -20.36 2.31
N GLU A 41 10.37 -20.72 1.88
CA GLU A 41 9.45 -19.74 1.30
C GLU A 41 9.04 -18.82 2.46
N GLU A 42 9.88 -17.81 2.74
CA GLU A 42 9.54 -16.78 3.70
C GLU A 42 8.19 -16.21 3.29
N SER A 43 7.20 -16.32 4.18
CA SER A 43 5.94 -15.61 4.01
C SER A 43 6.28 -14.12 3.96
N LEU A 44 6.31 -13.56 2.74
CA LEU A 44 6.60 -12.16 2.49
C LEU A 44 5.47 -11.33 3.12
N GLY A 45 5.61 -11.03 4.40
CA GLY A 45 4.79 -10.06 5.10
C GLY A 45 4.79 -8.77 4.30
N GLU A 46 3.61 -8.22 4.06
CA GLU A 46 3.46 -7.10 3.13
C GLU A 46 4.35 -5.92 3.59
N LEU A 47 5.32 -5.51 2.77
CA LEU A 47 6.27 -4.47 3.16
C LEU A 47 5.54 -3.15 3.45
N THR A 48 5.53 -2.78 4.73
CA THR A 48 4.96 -1.53 5.25
C THR A 48 6.01 -0.43 5.36
N PHE A 49 5.58 0.81 5.18
CA PHE A 49 6.31 2.02 5.50
C PHE A 49 5.47 2.84 6.48
N CYS A 50 5.99 3.11 7.68
CA CYS A 50 5.24 3.70 8.80
C CYS A 50 3.88 3.01 9.04
N GLY A 51 3.86 1.67 9.03
CA GLY A 51 2.64 0.85 9.17
C GLY A 51 1.72 0.79 7.94
N SER A 52 2.03 1.54 6.87
CA SER A 52 1.22 1.57 5.64
C SER A 52 1.85 0.74 4.53
N SER A 53 1.16 -0.31 4.06
CA SER A 53 1.59 -1.08 2.88
C SER A 53 1.06 -0.50 1.56
N ARG A 54 -0.09 0.18 1.57
CA ARG A 54 -0.76 0.68 0.36
C ARG A 54 0.03 1.80 -0.31
N LEU A 55 0.27 1.66 -1.61
CA LEU A 55 1.04 2.63 -2.43
C LEU A 55 0.51 4.08 -2.34
N LYS A 56 -0.82 4.27 -2.22
CA LYS A 56 -1.43 5.59 -2.06
C LYS A 56 -1.00 6.27 -0.76
N ASP A 57 -1.00 5.50 0.32
CA ASP A 57 -0.79 6.00 1.67
C ASP A 57 0.72 6.24 1.90
N VAL A 58 1.59 5.36 1.39
CA VAL A 58 3.04 5.59 1.31
C VAL A 58 3.39 6.84 0.51
N LYS A 59 2.73 7.09 -0.64
CA LYS A 59 2.93 8.34 -1.40
C LYS A 59 2.48 9.58 -0.62
N GLN A 60 1.43 9.47 0.18
CA GLN A 60 0.94 10.58 0.99
C GLN A 60 1.91 10.89 2.14
N LEU A 61 2.44 9.87 2.83
CA LEU A 61 3.48 10.02 3.85
C LEU A 61 4.75 10.68 3.28
N LEU A 62 5.27 10.19 2.14
CA LEU A 62 6.43 10.80 1.47
C LEU A 62 6.14 12.24 1.01
N LYS A 63 4.92 12.52 0.55
CA LYS A 63 4.50 13.88 0.19
C LYS A 63 4.48 14.82 1.40
N GLU A 64 3.98 14.34 2.53
CA GLU A 64 3.89 15.10 3.78
C GLU A 64 5.28 15.41 4.31
N TRP A 65 6.15 14.41 4.43
CA TRP A 65 7.55 14.56 4.81
C TRP A 65 8.29 15.63 3.99
N MET A 66 8.20 15.57 2.65
CA MET A 66 8.82 16.55 1.75
C MET A 66 8.20 17.96 1.82
N ILE A 67 7.04 18.15 2.47
CA ILE A 67 6.36 19.45 2.61
C ILE A 67 6.52 20.01 4.03
N SER A 68 6.50 19.15 5.06
CA SER A 68 6.61 19.55 6.46
C SER A 68 8.06 19.81 6.89
N CYS A 69 9.03 19.17 6.24
CA CYS A 69 10.44 19.33 6.55
C CYS A 69 11.15 20.23 5.51
N PRO A 70 11.74 21.38 5.89
CA PRO A 70 12.49 22.23 4.97
C PRO A 70 13.70 21.53 4.36
N GLU A 71 14.38 20.71 5.16
CA GLU A 71 15.59 19.97 4.79
C GLU A 71 15.47 18.49 5.21
N PRO A 72 15.88 17.53 4.35
CA PRO A 72 15.77 16.11 4.65
C PRO A 72 16.61 15.73 5.87
N GLN A 73 16.01 15.04 6.85
CA GLN A 73 16.71 14.53 8.03
C GLN A 73 17.29 13.15 7.76
N ASP A 74 18.52 12.88 8.22
CA ASP A 74 19.25 11.65 7.89
C ASP A 74 18.51 10.37 8.29
N ASP A 75 17.82 10.35 9.44
CA ASP A 75 17.03 9.20 9.90
C ASP A 75 15.85 8.88 8.96
N ASP A 76 15.14 9.92 8.49
CA ASP A 76 14.05 9.74 7.53
C ASP A 76 14.58 9.28 6.16
N VAL A 77 15.72 9.83 5.73
CA VAL A 77 16.40 9.43 4.48
C VAL A 77 16.83 7.97 4.56
N ALA A 78 17.40 7.54 5.69
CA ALA A 78 17.75 6.14 5.94
C ALA A 78 16.51 5.24 5.89
N MET A 79 15.42 5.62 6.57
CA MET A 79 14.16 4.85 6.58
C MET A 79 13.55 4.69 5.18
N VAL A 80 13.49 5.78 4.39
CA VAL A 80 12.99 5.75 3.02
C VAL A 80 13.90 4.92 2.11
N THR A 81 15.22 5.03 2.27
CA THR A 81 16.19 4.23 1.50
C THR A 81 16.07 2.75 1.82
N GLU A 82 16.05 2.38 3.10
CA GLU A 82 15.92 0.99 3.56
C GLU A 82 14.63 0.35 3.05
N TYR A 83 13.51 1.07 3.12
CA TYR A 83 12.23 0.59 2.60
C TYR A 83 12.25 0.40 1.07
N LEU A 84 12.86 1.31 0.30
CA LEU A 84 13.00 1.17 -1.15
C LEU A 84 13.94 0.01 -1.53
N VAL A 85 15.04 -0.18 -0.80
CA VAL A 85 15.96 -1.32 -0.97
C VAL A 85 15.24 -2.64 -0.67
N LYS A 86 14.46 -2.71 0.42
CA LYS A 86 13.61 -3.86 0.73
C LYS A 86 12.61 -4.15 -0.38
N LEU A 87 11.94 -3.12 -0.95
CA LEU A 87 11.04 -3.34 -2.09
C LEU A 87 11.76 -3.98 -3.29
N VAL A 88 13.02 -3.63 -3.57
CA VAL A 88 13.81 -4.25 -4.64
C VAL A 88 14.19 -5.69 -4.29
N GLN A 89 14.70 -5.94 -3.08
CA GLN A 89 15.07 -7.27 -2.58
C GLN A 89 13.89 -8.26 -2.64
N HIS A 90 12.71 -7.80 -2.21
CA HIS A 90 11.45 -8.56 -2.24
C HIS A 90 10.74 -8.51 -3.62
N ARG A 91 11.46 -8.13 -4.69
CA ARG A 91 10.99 -8.11 -6.10
C ARG A 91 9.75 -7.24 -6.39
N ASN A 92 9.40 -6.32 -5.49
CA ASN A 92 8.28 -5.38 -5.65
C ASN A 92 8.70 -4.15 -6.48
N LEU A 93 9.20 -4.42 -7.69
CA LEU A 93 9.82 -3.43 -8.58
C LEU A 93 8.82 -2.38 -9.09
N GLU A 94 7.57 -2.77 -9.31
CA GLU A 94 6.46 -1.87 -9.67
C GLU A 94 6.31 -0.73 -8.63
N LYS A 95 6.21 -1.10 -7.34
CA LYS A 95 6.04 -0.15 -6.23
C LYS A 95 7.29 0.69 -6.05
N ALA A 96 8.49 0.09 -6.11
CA ALA A 96 9.76 0.82 -6.03
C ALA A 96 9.89 1.85 -7.17
N PHE A 97 9.67 1.46 -8.43
CA PHE A 97 9.72 2.34 -9.59
C PHE A 97 8.74 3.51 -9.48
N ILE A 98 7.50 3.25 -9.08
CA ILE A 98 6.48 4.30 -8.93
C ILE A 98 6.84 5.28 -7.81
N LEU A 99 7.45 4.81 -6.72
CA LEU A 99 7.88 5.66 -5.60
C LEU A 99 9.12 6.49 -5.96
N LEU A 100 10.14 5.90 -6.57
CA LEU A 100 11.31 6.63 -7.08
C LEU A 100 10.89 7.73 -8.07
N LYS A 101 10.06 7.38 -9.07
CA LYS A 101 9.50 8.34 -10.04
C LYS A 101 8.69 9.46 -9.36
N PHE A 102 8.01 9.17 -8.25
CA PHE A 102 7.28 10.17 -7.47
C PHE A 102 8.24 11.13 -6.75
N LEU A 103 9.27 10.62 -6.07
CA LEU A 103 10.29 11.43 -5.40
C LEU A 103 11.05 12.33 -6.39
N THR A 104 11.51 11.78 -7.52
CA THR A 104 12.16 12.57 -8.58
C THR A 104 11.26 13.67 -9.12
N ARG A 105 9.96 13.39 -9.35
CA ARG A 105 9.02 14.44 -9.80
C ARG A 105 8.79 15.51 -8.72
N LYS A 106 8.76 15.13 -7.45
CA LYS A 106 8.54 16.06 -6.34
C LYS A 106 9.70 17.03 -6.19
N VAL A 107 10.92 16.51 -6.17
CA VAL A 107 12.09 17.35 -5.96
C VAL A 107 12.32 18.36 -7.10
N MET A 108 12.14 17.93 -8.35
CA MET A 108 12.18 18.81 -9.54
C MET A 108 11.13 19.94 -9.51
N SER A 109 10.07 19.80 -8.71
CA SER A 109 9.07 20.86 -8.50
C SER A 109 9.39 21.82 -7.36
N GLN A 110 10.27 21.44 -6.42
CA GLN A 110 10.60 22.24 -5.23
C GLN A 110 11.85 23.11 -5.39
N ARG A 111 12.72 22.82 -6.39
CA ARG A 111 13.96 23.58 -6.66
C ARG A 111 14.90 23.72 -5.45
N SER A 112 14.90 22.73 -4.54
CA SER A 112 15.78 22.68 -3.39
C SER A 112 16.95 21.74 -3.66
N HIS A 113 18.15 22.29 -3.77
CA HIS A 113 19.38 21.51 -4.03
C HIS A 113 19.63 20.45 -2.93
N THR A 114 19.28 20.73 -1.67
CA THR A 114 19.42 19.77 -0.56
C THR A 114 18.55 18.54 -0.80
N TRP A 115 17.29 18.75 -1.20
CA TRP A 115 16.39 17.66 -1.57
C TRP A 115 16.83 16.97 -2.87
N GLU A 116 17.35 17.70 -3.88
CA GLU A 116 17.87 17.11 -5.13
C GLU A 116 19.01 16.14 -4.86
N GLN A 117 19.96 16.55 -4.01
CA GLN A 117 21.07 15.70 -3.58
C GLN A 117 20.60 14.49 -2.77
N CYS A 118 19.63 14.69 -1.86
CA CYS A 118 19.02 13.61 -1.08
C CYS A 118 18.36 12.56 -1.99
N VAL A 119 17.46 12.97 -2.88
CA VAL A 119 16.76 12.04 -3.79
C VAL A 119 17.74 11.38 -4.75
N TYR A 120 18.78 12.07 -5.22
CA TYR A 120 19.87 11.47 -6.00
C TYR A 120 20.61 10.38 -5.21
N ASN A 121 20.94 10.63 -3.94
CA ASN A 121 21.59 9.64 -3.08
C ASN A 121 20.69 8.42 -2.86
N ILE A 122 19.40 8.61 -2.56
CA ILE A 122 18.41 7.51 -2.41
C ILE A 122 18.35 6.67 -3.70
N VAL A 123 18.21 7.31 -4.87
CA VAL A 123 18.17 6.62 -6.17
C VAL A 123 19.45 5.81 -6.39
N LYS A 124 20.62 6.39 -6.11
CA LYS A 124 21.91 5.70 -6.24
C LYS A 124 22.03 4.50 -5.30
N CYS A 125 21.58 4.61 -4.05
CA CYS A 125 21.58 3.50 -3.09
C CYS A 125 20.64 2.36 -3.48
N VAL A 126 19.53 2.65 -4.17
CA VAL A 126 18.55 1.64 -4.63
C VAL A 126 18.95 1.00 -5.97
N GLN A 127 19.88 1.60 -6.71
CA GLN A 127 20.35 1.14 -8.03
C GLN A 127 21.70 0.41 -8.03
N ASN A 128 22.45 0.43 -6.92
CA ASN A 128 23.71 -0.30 -6.73
C ASN A 128 23.46 -1.73 -6.22
#